data_AF-A0A8K9UW68-F1
#
_entry.id   AF-A0A8K9UW68-F1
#
_cell.length_a   1.000
_cell.length_b   1.000
_cell.length_c   1.000
_cell.angle_alpha   90.00
_cell.angle_beta   90.00
_cell.angle_gamma   90.00
#
_symmetry.space_group_name_H-M   'P 1'
#
loop_
_entity.id
_entity.type
_entity.pdbx_description
1 polymer ?
#
loop_
_entity_poly.entity_id
_entity_poly.type
_entity_poly.pdbx_seq_one_letter_code
_entity_poly.pdbx_strand_id
1 'polypeptide(L)'
;CFGEKDFRSGLENGILLCELLCSIRPGLVQKINRLPSPIAGLDNLSVFLRGCEELGLKGSQLFNPGDLQDTSIQANLRLERERNVRKLKNVLITIFWLGKASSVCPSYDGPVLNLREFEGLLGKALSCFRMTMPPFICVYFIEPLFNSASQL
;
A
#
# COMPACT_ATOMS: atom_id res chain seq x y z
N CYS A 1 12.68 12.87 3.93
CA CYS A 1 12.76 11.95 2.78
C CYS A 1 12.15 10.63 3.22
N PHE A 2 11.05 10.19 2.59
CA PHE A 2 10.55 8.82 2.76
C PHE A 2 11.53 7.86 2.08
N GLY A 3 12.33 7.15 2.87
CA GLY A 3 13.14 6.02 2.43
C GLY A 3 12.30 4.74 2.25
N GLU A 4 12.86 3.73 1.61
CA GLU A 4 12.25 2.40 1.43
C GLU A 4 11.82 1.77 2.76
N LYS A 5 12.62 2.00 3.82
CA LYS A 5 12.25 1.66 5.20
C LYS A 5 10.99 2.37 5.64
N ASP A 6 10.87 3.68 5.36
CA ASP A 6 9.75 4.52 5.80
C ASP A 6 8.43 4.18 5.11
N PHE A 7 8.47 3.80 3.84
CA PHE A 7 7.28 3.35 3.11
C PHE A 7 6.80 1.99 3.62
N ARG A 8 7.71 1.01 3.70
CA ARG A 8 7.36 -0.34 4.15
C ARG A 8 6.88 -0.34 5.60
N SER A 9 7.63 0.28 6.50
CA SER A 9 7.27 0.35 7.92
C SER A 9 5.98 1.14 8.15
N GLY A 10 5.71 2.14 7.31
CA GLY A 10 4.45 2.88 7.33
C GLY A 10 3.25 2.00 7.03
N LEU A 11 3.37 1.06 6.08
CA LEU A 11 2.26 0.19 5.68
C LEU A 11 2.19 -1.13 6.47
N GLU A 12 3.26 -1.55 7.16
CA GLU A 12 3.36 -2.84 7.83
C GLU A 12 2.28 -3.06 8.92
N ASN A 13 1.86 -1.99 9.60
CA ASN A 13 0.79 -2.08 10.59
C ASN A 13 -0.63 -2.14 9.98
N GLY A 14 -0.76 -1.98 8.65
CA GLY A 14 -2.01 -2.06 7.91
C GLY A 14 -3.06 -0.98 8.19
N ILE A 15 -2.83 -0.07 9.15
CA ILE A 15 -3.80 0.96 9.56
C ILE A 15 -4.16 1.84 8.37
N LEU A 16 -3.13 2.30 7.69
CA LEU A 16 -3.20 3.24 6.60
C LEU A 16 -3.84 2.65 5.34
N LEU A 17 -3.64 1.34 5.14
CA LEU A 17 -4.28 0.59 4.07
C LEU A 17 -5.78 0.42 4.34
N CYS A 18 -6.16 0.13 5.59
CA CYS A 18 -7.56 0.09 6.00
C CYS A 18 -8.25 1.46 5.91
N GLU A 19 -7.57 2.53 6.29
CA GLU A 19 -8.04 3.91 6.15
C GLU A 19 -8.30 4.29 4.68
N LEU A 20 -7.40 3.88 3.78
CA LEU A 20 -7.61 4.01 2.34
C LEU A 20 -8.92 3.31 1.90
N LEU A 21 -9.18 2.09 2.33
CA LEU A 21 -10.44 1.42 2.00
C LEU A 21 -11.68 2.16 2.50
N CYS A 22 -11.63 2.69 3.73
CA CYS A 22 -12.71 3.52 4.26
C CYS A 22 -12.97 4.76 3.39
N SER A 23 -11.91 5.37 2.84
CA SER A 23 -12.03 6.51 1.93
C SER A 23 -12.64 6.16 0.57
N ILE A 24 -12.42 4.93 0.08
CA ILE A 24 -12.99 4.45 -1.19
C ILE A 24 -14.46 4.08 -1.03
N ARG A 25 -14.76 3.31 0.02
CA ARG A 25 -16.11 2.86 0.33
C ARG A 25 -16.29 2.80 1.84
N PRO A 26 -17.09 3.73 2.41
CA PRO A 26 -17.46 3.66 3.81
C PRO A 26 -18.10 2.32 4.18
N GLY A 27 -17.75 1.79 5.35
CA GLY A 27 -18.29 0.52 5.86
C GLY A 27 -17.53 -0.74 5.42
N LEU A 28 -16.54 -0.63 4.52
CA LEU A 28 -15.74 -1.78 4.08
C LEU A 28 -14.80 -2.31 5.19
N VAL A 29 -14.32 -1.42 6.05
CA VAL A 29 -13.58 -1.77 7.26
C VAL A 29 -14.41 -1.38 8.48
N GLN A 30 -14.81 -2.37 9.27
CA GLN A 30 -15.62 -2.15 10.47
C GLN A 30 -14.81 -1.58 11.63
N LYS A 31 -13.56 -2.03 11.78
CA LYS A 31 -12.68 -1.64 12.87
C LYS A 31 -11.22 -1.81 12.48
N ILE A 32 -10.41 -0.81 12.80
CA ILE A 32 -8.96 -0.85 12.64
C ILE A 32 -8.33 -1.13 14.01
N ASN A 33 -7.43 -2.11 14.06
CA ASN A 33 -6.68 -2.45 15.27
C ASN A 33 -5.43 -1.57 15.38
N ARG A 34 -5.48 -0.54 16.23
CA ARG A 34 -4.37 0.42 16.42
C ARG A 34 -3.38 0.02 17.52
N LEU A 35 -3.47 -1.22 18.05
CA LEU A 35 -2.52 -1.71 19.03
C LEU A 35 -1.12 -1.84 18.40
N PRO A 36 -0.04 -1.47 19.11
CA PRO A 36 1.33 -1.58 18.62
C PRO A 36 1.83 -3.04 18.73
N SER A 37 1.12 -3.99 18.10
CA SER A 37 1.47 -5.41 18.10
C SER A 37 1.53 -5.99 16.68
N PRO A 38 2.42 -6.95 16.40
CA PRO A 38 2.48 -7.60 15.09
C PRO A 38 1.17 -8.30 14.69
N ILE A 39 0.44 -8.82 15.68
CA ILE A 39 -0.87 -9.47 15.48
C ILE A 39 -1.90 -8.45 15.00
N ALA A 40 -1.94 -7.26 15.60
CA ALA A 40 -2.81 -6.17 15.15
C ALA A 40 -2.50 -5.74 13.71
N GLY A 41 -1.22 -5.67 13.36
CA GLY A 41 -0.78 -5.40 11.99
C GLY A 41 -1.30 -6.45 11.00
N LEU A 42 -1.13 -7.73 11.32
CA LEU A 42 -1.63 -8.84 10.50
C LEU A 42 -3.15 -8.82 10.34
N ASP A 43 -3.90 -8.56 11.41
CA ASP A 43 -5.35 -8.45 11.37
C ASP A 43 -5.78 -7.33 10.41
N ASN A 44 -5.15 -6.15 10.51
CA ASN A 44 -5.44 -5.03 9.62
C ASN A 44 -5.12 -5.38 8.15
N LEU A 45 -3.98 -6.01 7.88
CA LEU A 45 -3.62 -6.44 6.52
C LEU A 45 -4.63 -7.45 5.96
N SER A 46 -5.11 -8.39 6.76
CA SER A 46 -6.14 -9.34 6.34
C SER A 46 -7.46 -8.65 6.01
N VAL A 47 -7.89 -7.69 6.85
CA VAL A 47 -9.08 -6.88 6.61
C VAL A 47 -8.93 -6.06 5.32
N PHE A 48 -7.76 -5.47 5.09
CA PHE A 48 -7.46 -4.72 3.88
C PHE A 48 -7.57 -5.59 2.61
N LEU A 49 -6.94 -6.76 2.62
CA LEU A 49 -6.94 -7.65 1.45
C LEU A 49 -8.36 -8.14 1.14
N ARG A 50 -9.16 -8.47 2.16
CA ARG A 50 -10.57 -8.83 1.98
C ARG A 50 -11.38 -7.67 1.37
N GLY A 51 -11.18 -6.45 1.87
CA GLY A 51 -11.86 -5.28 1.31
C GLY A 51 -11.47 -5.03 -0.16
N CYS A 52 -10.22 -5.28 -0.54
CA CYS A 52 -9.80 -5.24 -1.94
C CYS A 52 -10.58 -6.26 -2.81
N GLU A 53 -10.79 -7.48 -2.32
CA GLU A 53 -11.59 -8.50 -3.02
C GLU A 53 -13.06 -8.09 -3.15
N GLU A 54 -13.64 -7.47 -2.11
CA GLU A 54 -14.99 -6.91 -2.14
C GLU A 54 -15.14 -5.71 -3.11
N LEU A 55 -14.02 -5.06 -3.45
CA LEU A 55 -13.94 -4.06 -4.52
C LEU A 55 -13.67 -4.68 -5.91
N GLY A 56 -13.55 -6.00 -5.99
CA GLY A 56 -13.42 -6.75 -7.24
C GLY A 56 -11.98 -7.07 -7.66
N LEU A 57 -10.99 -6.87 -6.78
CA LEU A 57 -9.62 -7.30 -7.07
C LEU A 57 -9.53 -8.83 -7.02
N LYS A 58 -8.71 -9.40 -7.93
CA LYS A 58 -8.41 -10.83 -7.95
C LYS A 58 -7.22 -11.13 -7.06
N GLY A 59 -7.15 -12.34 -6.50
CA GLY A 59 -6.01 -12.77 -5.67
C GLY A 59 -4.63 -12.60 -6.33
N SER A 60 -4.53 -12.69 -7.67
CA SER A 60 -3.28 -12.43 -8.41
C SER A 60 -2.83 -10.96 -8.42
N GLN A 61 -3.71 -10.04 -8.03
CA GLN A 61 -3.46 -8.60 -7.89
C GLN A 61 -3.14 -8.22 -6.45
N LEU A 62 -3.30 -9.15 -5.50
CA LEU A 62 -3.08 -8.94 -4.08
C LEU A 62 -1.66 -9.31 -3.67
N PHE A 63 -1.09 -8.53 -2.76
CA PHE A 63 0.13 -8.88 -2.05
C PHE A 63 -0.20 -9.86 -0.92
N ASN A 64 0.82 -10.53 -0.38
CA ASN A 64 0.68 -11.38 0.81
C ASN A 64 1.13 -10.60 2.05
N PRO A 65 0.53 -10.78 3.24
CA PRO A 65 0.98 -10.09 4.45
C PRO A 65 2.51 -10.20 4.70
N GLY A 66 3.11 -11.35 4.35
CA GLY A 66 4.57 -11.57 4.41
C GLY A 66 5.43 -10.73 3.45
N ASP A 67 4.83 -10.07 2.47
CA ASP A 67 5.50 -9.08 1.60
C ASP A 67 5.83 -7.81 2.39
N LEU A 68 4.99 -7.43 3.36
CA LEU A 68 5.24 -6.29 4.24
C LEU A 68 6.05 -6.66 5.49
N GLN A 69 5.90 -7.88 6.00
CA GLN A 69 6.60 -8.31 7.23
C GLN A 69 8.11 -8.55 7.04
N ASP A 70 8.92 -7.98 7.94
CA ASP A 70 10.36 -8.17 7.93
C ASP A 70 10.75 -9.56 8.45
N THR A 71 11.11 -10.46 7.53
CA THR A 71 11.43 -11.87 7.81
C THR A 71 12.92 -12.18 7.65
N SER A 72 13.78 -11.15 7.59
CA SER A 72 15.21 -11.29 7.30
C SER A 72 16.00 -11.82 8.52
N ILE A 73 15.74 -13.06 8.91
CA ILE A 73 16.62 -13.82 9.79
C ILE A 73 17.55 -14.63 8.87
N GLN A 74 18.70 -14.04 8.54
CA GLN A 74 19.85 -14.70 7.91
C GLN A 74 19.74 -15.13 6.43
N ALA A 75 19.99 -14.20 5.51
CA ALA A 75 20.35 -14.53 4.13
C ALA A 75 21.30 -13.50 3.50
N ASN A 76 22.00 -13.92 2.44
CA ASN A 76 22.94 -13.10 1.66
C ASN A 76 22.35 -11.73 1.30
N LEU A 77 23.06 -10.65 1.66
CA LEU A 77 22.61 -9.24 1.52
C LEU A 77 22.09 -8.87 0.12
N ARG A 78 22.64 -9.47 -0.95
CA ARG A 78 22.18 -9.23 -2.33
C ARG A 78 20.83 -9.90 -2.63
N LEU A 79 20.65 -11.15 -2.21
CA LEU A 79 19.41 -11.90 -2.41
C LEU A 79 18.26 -11.29 -1.59
N GLU A 80 18.55 -10.86 -0.36
CA GLU A 80 17.57 -10.18 0.49
C GLU A 80 17.09 -8.87 -0.13
N ARG A 81 18.01 -8.09 -0.69
CA ARG A 81 17.68 -6.84 -1.40
C ARG A 81 16.79 -7.09 -2.61
N GLU A 82 17.11 -8.09 -3.44
CA GLU A 82 16.27 -8.44 -4.59
C GLU A 82 14.88 -8.96 -4.18
N ARG A 83 14.80 -9.76 -3.11
CA ARG A 83 13.53 -10.24 -2.55
C ARG A 83 12.68 -9.09 -2.03
N ASN A 84 13.26 -8.16 -1.26
CA ASN A 84 12.56 -7.00 -0.73
C ASN A 84 12.00 -6.12 -1.85
N VAL A 85 12.74 -5.94 -2.94
CA VAL A 85 12.24 -5.23 -4.13
C VAL A 85 11.02 -5.94 -4.73
N ARG A 86 11.03 -7.28 -4.84
CA ARG A 86 9.89 -8.04 -5.36
C ARG A 86 8.67 -7.93 -4.44
N LYS A 87 8.87 -8.04 -3.13
CA LYS A 87 7.82 -7.89 -2.12
C LYS A 87 7.16 -6.51 -2.19
N LEU A 88 7.96 -5.44 -2.25
CA LEU A 88 7.44 -4.08 -2.39
C LEU A 88 6.72 -3.85 -3.71
N LYS A 89 7.18 -4.46 -4.80
CA LYS A 89 6.46 -4.41 -6.09
C LYS A 89 5.06 -5.03 -5.97
N ASN A 90 4.90 -6.15 -5.27
CA ASN A 90 3.58 -6.75 -5.06
C ASN A 90 2.64 -5.76 -4.35
N VAL A 91 3.11 -5.12 -3.29
CA VAL A 91 2.33 -4.12 -2.53
C VAL A 91 1.90 -2.95 -3.43
N LEU A 92 2.82 -2.41 -4.22
CA LEU A 92 2.52 -1.33 -5.16
C LEU A 92 1.50 -1.76 -6.22
N ILE A 93 1.63 -2.98 -6.78
CA ILE A 93 0.69 -3.53 -7.76
C ILE A 93 -0.72 -3.61 -7.18
N THR A 94 -0.87 -4.03 -5.93
CA THR A 94 -2.19 -4.07 -5.27
C THR A 94 -2.80 -2.68 -5.13
N ILE A 95 -2.03 -1.71 -4.64
CA ILE A 95 -2.49 -0.32 -4.48
C ILE A 95 -2.90 0.27 -5.84
N PHE A 96 -2.20 -0.06 -6.91
CA PHE A 96 -2.57 0.34 -8.27
C PHE A 96 -3.92 -0.20 -8.70
N TRP A 97 -4.12 -1.50 -8.55
CA TRP A 97 -5.40 -2.12 -8.93
C TRP A 97 -6.54 -1.61 -8.07
N LEU A 98 -6.27 -1.30 -6.79
CA LEU A 98 -7.23 -0.68 -5.90
C LEU A 98 -7.61 0.72 -6.37
N GLY A 99 -6.63 1.57 -6.74
CA GLY A 99 -6.90 2.90 -7.30
C GLY A 99 -7.64 2.87 -8.64
N LYS A 100 -7.46 1.80 -9.42
CA LYS A 100 -8.27 1.56 -10.64
C LYS A 100 -9.70 1.12 -10.29
N ALA A 101 -9.86 0.28 -9.27
CA ALA A 101 -11.17 -0.16 -8.81
C ALA A 101 -11.96 0.97 -8.12
N SER A 102 -11.28 1.91 -7.47
CA SER A 102 -11.94 3.05 -6.83
C SER A 102 -12.56 4.02 -7.85
N SER A 103 -11.97 4.17 -9.05
CA SER A 103 -12.50 5.07 -10.09
C SER A 103 -13.86 4.64 -10.64
N VAL A 104 -14.25 3.38 -10.43
CA VAL A 104 -15.56 2.84 -10.81
C VAL A 104 -16.51 2.74 -9.61
N CYS A 105 -16.07 3.14 -8.43
CA CYS A 105 -16.88 3.10 -7.21
C CYS A 105 -17.69 4.41 -7.08
N PRO A 106 -19.03 4.37 -7.09
CA PRO A 106 -19.86 5.58 -7.06
C PRO A 106 -19.70 6.43 -5.79
N SER A 107 -19.24 5.81 -4.70
CA SER A 107 -19.00 6.45 -3.40
C SER A 107 -17.66 7.17 -3.30
N TYR A 108 -16.75 6.98 -4.27
CA TYR A 108 -15.42 7.55 -4.22
C TYR A 108 -15.38 8.88 -4.98
N ASP A 109 -15.11 9.97 -4.26
CA ASP A 109 -14.94 11.33 -4.81
C ASP A 109 -13.48 11.81 -4.71
N GLY A 110 -12.56 10.87 -4.44
CA GLY A 110 -11.12 11.16 -4.33
C GLY A 110 -10.42 11.24 -5.69
N PRO A 111 -9.13 11.63 -5.70
CA PRO A 111 -8.36 11.74 -6.93
C PRO A 111 -8.27 10.37 -7.65
N VAL A 112 -8.44 10.38 -8.97
CA VAL A 112 -8.32 9.19 -9.81
C VAL A 112 -6.84 8.88 -10.06
N LEU A 113 -6.43 7.62 -9.90
CA LEU A 113 -5.06 7.17 -10.12
C LEU A 113 -4.58 7.45 -11.55
N ASN A 114 -3.54 8.27 -11.71
CA ASN A 114 -2.94 8.52 -13.02
C ASN A 114 -1.99 7.38 -13.40
N LEU A 115 -2.45 6.54 -14.34
CA LEU A 115 -1.74 5.35 -14.80
C LEU A 115 -0.34 5.66 -15.34
N ARG A 116 -0.13 6.80 -16.02
CA ARG A 116 1.18 7.15 -16.60
C ARG A 116 2.20 7.52 -15.53
N GLU A 117 1.77 8.19 -14.48
CA GLU A 117 2.65 8.53 -13.36
C GLU A 117 2.99 7.29 -12.53
N PHE A 118 2.01 6.40 -12.35
CA PHE A 118 2.21 5.13 -11.64
C PHE A 118 3.10 4.15 -12.42
N GLU A 119 2.94 4.04 -13.74
CA GLU A 119 3.84 3.27 -14.61
C GLU A 119 5.26 3.85 -14.60
N GLY A 120 5.39 5.18 -14.61
CA GLY A 120 6.66 5.87 -14.43
C GLY A 120 7.30 5.58 -13.06
N LEU A 121 6.49 5.41 -12.02
CA LEU A 121 6.94 5.01 -10.68
C LEU A 121 7.44 3.56 -10.65
N LEU A 122 6.68 2.63 -11.24
CA LEU A 122 7.08 1.23 -11.41
C LEU A 122 8.38 1.16 -12.23
N GLY A 123 8.46 1.88 -13.34
CA GLY A 123 9.63 1.96 -14.23
C GLY A 123 10.87 2.60 -13.57
N LYS A 124 10.72 3.61 -12.72
CA LYS A 124 11.81 4.24 -11.95
C LYS A 124 12.23 3.39 -10.75
N ALA A 125 11.30 2.75 -10.06
CA ALA A 125 11.59 1.73 -9.05
C ALA A 125 12.29 0.49 -9.66
N LEU A 126 12.09 0.24 -10.95
CA LEU A 126 12.77 -0.79 -11.75
C LEU A 126 14.18 -0.36 -12.23
N SER A 127 14.49 0.94 -12.33
CA SER A 127 15.72 1.43 -13.00
C SER A 127 16.66 2.31 -12.17
N CYS A 128 16.27 2.80 -10.99
CA CYS A 128 17.12 3.69 -10.19
C CYS A 128 17.22 3.28 -8.72
N PHE A 129 18.42 2.80 -8.34
CA PHE A 129 18.89 2.53 -6.97
C PHE A 129 19.09 3.80 -6.10
N ARG A 130 18.35 4.89 -6.38
CA ARG A 130 18.32 6.12 -5.58
C ARG A 130 16.89 6.62 -5.52
N MET A 131 16.10 6.09 -4.58
CA MET A 131 14.82 6.69 -4.25
C MET A 131 14.98 7.61 -3.03
N THR A 132 15.31 8.88 -3.29
CA THR A 132 14.52 9.93 -2.66
C THR A 132 13.20 9.95 -3.43
N MET A 133 12.11 9.52 -2.79
CA MET A 133 10.76 9.67 -3.34
C MET A 133 10.60 11.12 -3.82
N PRO A 134 10.28 11.37 -5.10
CA PRO A 134 9.97 12.71 -5.55
C PRO A 134 8.82 13.25 -4.69
N PRO A 135 8.90 14.50 -4.19
CA PRO A 135 7.88 15.08 -3.31
C PRO A 135 6.45 15.00 -3.88
N PHE A 136 6.28 14.76 -5.17
CA PHE A 136 5.00 14.67 -5.86
C PHE A 136 4.13 13.45 -5.48
N ILE A 137 4.70 12.26 -5.22
CA ILE A 137 3.88 11.07 -4.86
C ILE A 137 3.47 11.08 -3.39
N CYS A 138 4.33 11.63 -2.52
CA CYS A 138 4.01 11.84 -1.12
C CYS A 138 2.90 12.89 -1.00
N VAL A 139 3.03 14.05 -1.65
CA VAL A 139 2.13 15.20 -1.48
C VAL A 139 0.81 15.10 -2.25
N TYR A 140 0.75 14.42 -3.41
CA TYR A 140 -0.46 14.40 -4.25
C TYR A 140 -1.24 13.08 -4.28
N PHE A 141 -0.65 11.95 -3.87
CA PHE A 141 -1.32 10.65 -3.98
C PHE A 141 -1.50 9.92 -2.65
N ILE A 142 -0.50 9.93 -1.78
CA ILE A 142 -0.60 9.26 -0.47
C ILE A 142 -0.99 10.23 0.63
N GLU A 143 -0.44 11.46 0.70
CA GLU A 143 -0.84 12.42 1.71
C GLU A 143 -2.29 12.91 1.61
N PRO A 144 -2.91 13.17 0.44
CA PRO A 144 -4.31 13.58 0.42
C PRO A 144 -5.26 12.44 0.84
N LEU A 145 -4.86 11.21 0.49
CA LEU A 145 -5.56 9.97 0.82
C LEU A 145 -5.43 9.63 2.33
N PHE A 146 -4.29 9.94 2.95
CA PHE A 146 -4.02 9.78 4.39
C PHE A 146 -4.49 10.96 5.25
N ASN A 147 -4.30 12.22 4.81
CA ASN A 147 -4.74 13.41 5.55
C ASN A 147 -6.26 13.46 5.65
N SER A 148 -6.98 12.94 4.64
CA SER A 148 -8.44 12.79 4.72
C SER A 148 -8.87 11.70 5.71
N ALA A 149 -8.03 10.69 5.96
CA ALA A 149 -8.31 9.64 6.94
C ALA A 149 -7.91 10.01 8.39
N SER A 150 -7.03 10.99 8.56
CA SER A 150 -6.54 11.47 9.87
C SER A 150 -7.41 12.56 10.50
N GLN A 151 -8.50 12.99 9.83
CA GLN A 151 -9.45 14.00 10.32
C GLN A 151 -10.83 13.43 10.73
N LEU A 152 -10.96 12.11 10.86
CA LEU A 152 -12.13 11.42 11.41
C LEU A 152 -11.80 10.70 12.72
#